data_AF-A0A1Y6C987-F1
#
_entry.id   AF-A0A1Y6C987-F1
#
_cell.length_a   1.000
_cell.length_b   1.000
_cell.length_c   1.000
_cell.angle_alpha   90.00
_cell.angle_beta   90.00
_cell.angle_gamma   90.00
#
_symmetry.space_group_name_H-M   'P 1'
#
loop_
_entity.id
_entity.type
_entity.pdbx_description
1 polymer ?
#
loop_
_entity_poly.entity_id
_entity_poly.type
_entity_poly.pdbx_seq_one_letter_code
_entity_poly.pdbx_strand_id
1 'polypeptide(L)'
;MAAAAPQAIRSIGRREAARLEAVSVTLLLLAVGFALAMFGGLVAGDADFFRAHASAWVSALLATPALSVFVRRFGRAPLGDWWRLFWSAGWVMMAVHLWWGLGALHQWDAASVFQRQGFLVAAPIFLIQAIWPLDVALAWTRRDWARAAGGYRWWQALAGLAVFLTFFVSLVVFRNDLESLVLGLVQAAAVLLAGLLRKLDREGAA
;
A
#
# COMPACT_ATOMS: atom_id res chain seq x y z
N MET A 1 15.46 16.63 -44.05
CA MET A 1 15.33 15.56 -43.02
C MET A 1 16.13 15.89 -41.75
N ALA A 2 15.85 16.99 -41.03
CA ALA A 2 16.62 17.35 -39.83
C ALA A 2 15.83 18.16 -38.78
N ALA A 3 14.83 17.57 -38.12
CA ALA A 3 14.07 18.25 -37.05
C ALA A 3 13.57 17.36 -35.88
N ALA A 4 14.01 16.11 -35.74
CA ALA A 4 13.46 15.17 -34.74
C ALA A 4 14.17 15.14 -33.37
N ALA A 5 15.42 15.64 -33.27
CA ALA A 5 16.23 15.55 -32.04
C ALA A 5 15.69 16.30 -30.79
N PRO A 6 15.03 17.49 -30.89
CA PRO A 6 14.65 18.27 -29.70
C PRO A 6 13.54 17.63 -28.84
N GLN A 7 12.66 16.83 -29.42
CA GLN A 7 11.52 16.24 -28.69
C GLN A 7 11.93 15.07 -27.80
N ALA A 8 12.90 14.25 -28.25
CA ALA A 8 13.37 13.08 -27.51
C ALA A 8 14.01 13.50 -26.17
N ILE A 9 14.88 14.51 -26.18
CA ILE A 9 15.58 15.02 -24.99
C ILE A 9 14.58 15.55 -23.95
N ARG A 10 13.55 16.31 -24.39
CA ARG A 10 12.49 16.80 -23.50
C ARG A 10 11.64 15.69 -22.87
N SER A 11 11.51 14.53 -23.54
CA SER A 11 10.78 13.38 -23.00
C SER A 11 11.55 12.62 -21.92
N ILE A 12 12.89 12.64 -21.98
CA ILE A 12 13.76 11.99 -21.00
C ILE A 12 13.73 12.79 -19.70
N GLY A 13 13.97 14.10 -19.77
CA GLY A 13 13.96 14.96 -18.57
C GLY A 13 12.64 14.93 -17.81
N ARG A 14 11.50 14.88 -18.51
CA ARG A 14 10.18 14.77 -17.84
C ARG A 14 9.97 13.44 -17.10
N ARG A 15 10.45 12.32 -17.65
CA ARG A 15 10.33 11.00 -17.00
C ARG A 15 11.23 10.90 -15.78
N GLU A 16 12.44 11.42 -15.88
CA GLU A 16 13.38 11.47 -14.76
C GLU A 16 12.86 12.36 -13.63
N ALA A 17 12.37 13.57 -13.95
CA ALA A 17 11.76 14.46 -12.97
C ALA A 17 10.56 13.80 -12.25
N ALA A 18 9.65 13.18 -13.00
CA ALA A 18 8.49 12.48 -12.41
C ALA A 18 8.90 11.29 -11.52
N ARG A 19 9.99 10.60 -11.86
CA ARG A 19 10.54 9.51 -11.04
C ARG A 19 11.16 10.05 -9.76
N LEU A 20 11.96 11.11 -9.84
CA LEU A 20 12.56 11.77 -8.68
C LEU A 20 11.48 12.27 -7.72
N GLU A 21 10.44 12.90 -8.26
CA GLU A 21 9.26 13.33 -7.49
C GLU A 21 8.63 12.15 -6.74
N ALA A 22 8.33 11.05 -7.44
CA ALA A 22 7.74 9.86 -6.83
C ALA A 22 8.61 9.30 -5.70
N VAL A 23 9.92 9.23 -5.91
CA VAL A 23 10.88 8.76 -4.89
C VAL A 23 10.91 9.70 -3.70
N SER A 24 11.09 11.01 -3.92
CA SER A 24 11.16 12.02 -2.85
C SER A 24 9.90 12.04 -2.02
N VAL A 25 8.72 12.07 -2.65
CA VAL A 25 7.43 12.09 -1.93
C VAL A 25 7.23 10.81 -1.15
N THR A 26 7.48 9.63 -1.74
CA THR A 26 7.31 8.35 -1.03
C THR A 26 8.24 8.25 0.17
N LEU A 27 9.53 8.56 -0.01
CA LEU A 27 10.52 8.48 1.06
C LEU A 27 10.23 9.48 2.17
N LEU A 28 9.81 10.71 1.83
CA LEU A 28 9.40 11.71 2.82
C LEU A 28 8.21 11.21 3.65
N LEU A 29 7.15 10.73 3.00
CA LEU A 29 5.96 10.22 3.71
C LEU A 29 6.27 8.99 4.55
N LEU A 30 7.11 8.07 4.03
CA LEU A 30 7.59 6.92 4.79
C LEU A 30 8.39 7.36 6.01
N ALA A 31 9.34 8.28 5.86
CA ALA A 31 10.19 8.75 6.95
C ALA A 31 9.37 9.46 8.04
N VAL A 32 8.47 10.37 7.64
CA VAL A 32 7.58 11.08 8.58
C VAL A 32 6.65 10.09 9.27
N GLY A 33 5.99 9.20 8.52
CA GLY A 33 5.10 8.19 9.09
C GLY A 33 5.82 7.24 10.04
N PHE A 34 7.02 6.78 9.67
CA PHE A 34 7.86 5.94 10.53
C PHE A 34 8.25 6.67 11.82
N ALA A 35 8.72 7.91 11.74
CA ALA A 35 9.06 8.71 12.90
C ALA A 35 7.85 8.90 13.84
N LEU A 36 6.68 9.23 13.29
CA LEU A 36 5.45 9.35 14.07
C LEU A 36 5.07 8.02 14.72
N ALA A 37 5.16 6.89 14.01
CA ALA A 37 4.85 5.59 14.57
C ALA A 37 5.80 5.19 15.70
N MET A 38 7.11 5.49 15.59
CA MET A 38 8.10 5.08 16.58
C MET A 38 8.14 5.98 17.81
N PHE A 39 7.95 7.29 17.62
CA PHE A 39 8.17 8.30 18.65
C PHE A 39 6.89 9.01 19.12
N GLY A 40 5.79 8.93 18.37
CA GLY A 40 4.53 9.58 18.76
C GLY A 40 3.96 9.04 20.07
N GLY A 41 4.26 7.78 20.40
CA GLY A 41 3.79 7.09 21.60
C GLY A 41 4.70 7.23 22.81
N LEU A 42 5.75 8.06 22.78
CA LEU A 42 6.68 8.19 23.92
C LEU A 42 6.00 8.70 25.20
N VAL A 43 4.84 9.35 25.06
CA VAL A 43 4.00 9.82 26.16
C VAL A 43 2.75 8.96 26.36
N ALA A 44 2.58 7.89 25.58
CA ALA A 44 1.45 6.98 25.73
C ALA A 44 1.67 6.06 26.94
N GLY A 45 0.57 5.62 27.58
CA GLY A 45 0.64 4.67 28.69
C GLY A 45 1.19 3.29 28.30
N ASP A 46 1.04 2.93 27.02
CA ASP A 46 1.64 1.73 26.42
C ASP A 46 2.25 2.10 25.05
N ALA A 47 3.57 2.28 25.04
CA ALA A 47 4.29 2.70 23.83
C ALA A 47 4.30 1.62 22.75
N ASP A 48 4.31 0.33 23.12
CA ASP A 48 4.38 -0.77 22.16
C ASP A 48 3.03 -0.99 21.49
N PHE A 49 1.95 -0.87 22.25
CA PHE A 49 0.60 -0.85 21.68
C PHE A 49 0.44 0.32 20.70
N PHE A 50 0.87 1.53 21.09
CA PHE A 50 0.84 2.68 20.20
C PHE A 50 1.63 2.44 18.91
N ARG A 51 2.86 1.91 19.01
CA ARG A 51 3.72 1.64 17.84
C ARG A 51 3.09 0.61 16.88
N ALA A 52 2.55 -0.48 17.43
CA ALA A 52 1.85 -1.47 16.63
C ALA A 52 0.67 -0.84 15.90
N HIS A 53 -0.12 -0.02 16.60
CA HIS A 53 -1.30 0.61 16.04
C HIS A 53 -0.98 1.67 14.99
N ALA A 54 -0.07 2.60 15.30
CA ALA A 54 0.34 3.67 14.41
C ALA A 54 1.05 3.15 13.14
N SER A 55 1.86 2.10 13.25
CA SER A 55 2.50 1.49 12.07
C SER A 55 1.50 0.86 11.10
N ALA A 56 0.39 0.28 11.60
CA ALA A 56 -0.71 -0.18 10.74
C ALA A 56 -1.38 0.98 9.99
N TRP A 57 -1.65 2.09 10.68
CA TRP A 57 -2.21 3.30 10.07
C TRP A 57 -1.33 3.85 8.96
N VAL A 58 -0.03 3.99 9.23
CA VAL A 58 0.94 4.49 8.23
C VAL A 58 1.03 3.52 7.05
N SER A 59 1.02 2.21 7.29
CA SER A 59 0.99 1.21 6.22
C SER A 59 -0.25 1.36 5.32
N ALA A 60 -1.44 1.53 5.92
CA ALA A 60 -2.68 1.75 5.17
C ALA A 60 -2.65 3.05 4.35
N LEU A 61 -2.16 4.15 4.94
CA LEU A 61 -2.00 5.43 4.26
C LEU A 61 -1.06 5.33 3.06
N LEU A 62 0.08 4.66 3.21
CA LEU A 62 1.04 4.45 2.12
C LEU A 62 0.50 3.47 1.06
N ALA A 63 -0.28 2.47 1.44
CA ALA A 63 -0.91 1.56 0.47
C ALA A 63 -2.00 2.25 -0.36
N THR A 64 -2.65 3.30 0.18
CA THR A 64 -3.81 3.94 -0.44
C THR A 64 -3.53 4.55 -1.83
N PRO A 65 -2.45 5.33 -2.05
CA PRO A 65 -2.06 5.78 -3.38
C PRO A 65 -1.78 4.63 -4.34
N ALA A 66 -1.11 3.57 -3.88
CA ALA A 66 -0.84 2.40 -4.71
C ALA A 66 -2.13 1.70 -5.14
N LEU A 67 -3.05 1.44 -4.21
CA LEU A 67 -4.36 0.85 -4.52
C LEU A 67 -5.16 1.72 -5.50
N SER A 68 -5.13 3.04 -5.33
CA SER A 68 -5.82 3.98 -6.22
C SER A 68 -5.23 3.94 -7.64
N VAL A 69 -3.90 3.96 -7.78
CA VAL A 69 -3.22 3.83 -9.08
C VAL A 69 -3.52 2.46 -9.71
N PHE A 70 -3.48 1.40 -8.90
CA PHE A 70 -3.78 0.04 -9.34
C PHE A 70 -5.18 -0.05 -9.94
N VAL A 71 -6.20 0.34 -9.18
CA VAL A 71 -7.60 0.29 -9.60
C VAL A 71 -7.83 1.08 -10.88
N ARG A 72 -7.24 2.28 -10.99
CA ARG A 72 -7.38 3.14 -12.17
C ARG A 72 -6.74 2.54 -13.42
N ARG A 73 -5.56 1.91 -13.28
CA ARG A 73 -4.73 1.47 -14.42
C ARG A 73 -4.81 -0.02 -14.74
N PHE A 74 -5.38 -0.84 -13.87
CA PHE A 74 -5.37 -2.30 -13.98
C PHE A 74 -5.84 -2.80 -15.35
N GLY A 75 -4.95 -3.53 -16.04
CA GLY A 75 -5.18 -4.10 -17.36
C GLY A 75 -5.29 -3.08 -18.50
N ARG A 76 -4.94 -1.80 -18.28
CA ARG A 76 -5.07 -0.72 -19.30
C ARG A 76 -3.78 0.05 -19.54
N ALA A 77 -3.03 0.34 -18.48
CA ALA A 77 -1.85 1.18 -18.55
C ALA A 77 -0.75 0.67 -17.60
N PRO A 78 0.53 1.03 -17.85
CA PRO A 78 1.59 0.73 -16.90
C PRO A 78 1.30 1.31 -15.51
N LEU A 79 1.49 0.53 -14.46
CA LEU A 79 1.33 0.99 -13.07
C LEU A 79 2.30 2.14 -12.71
N GLY A 80 3.52 2.10 -13.25
CA GLY A 80 4.53 3.15 -13.07
C GLY A 80 5.16 3.16 -11.67
N ASP A 81 6.14 4.05 -11.47
CA ASP A 81 6.95 4.06 -10.25
C ASP A 81 6.17 4.46 -8.99
N TRP A 82 5.18 5.35 -9.12
CA TRP A 82 4.28 5.73 -8.01
C TRP A 82 3.62 4.52 -7.37
N TRP A 83 3.05 3.61 -8.17
CA TRP A 83 2.46 2.38 -7.63
C TRP A 83 3.50 1.56 -6.89
N ARG A 84 4.64 1.26 -7.54
CA ARG A 84 5.65 0.35 -7.00
C ARG A 84 6.27 0.88 -5.70
N LEU A 85 6.56 2.17 -5.64
CA LEU A 85 7.19 2.81 -4.48
C LEU A 85 6.23 2.84 -3.29
N PHE A 86 5.00 3.34 -3.46
CA PHE A 86 4.01 3.36 -2.38
C PHE A 86 3.60 1.96 -1.93
N TRP A 87 3.47 1.01 -2.86
CA TRP A 87 3.18 -0.38 -2.56
C TRP A 87 4.28 -1.02 -1.69
N SER A 88 5.54 -0.74 -2.02
CA SER A 88 6.69 -1.23 -1.26
C SER A 88 6.80 -0.53 0.11
N ALA A 89 6.59 0.78 0.17
CA ALA A 89 6.65 1.55 1.40
C ALA A 89 5.54 1.13 2.39
N GLY A 90 4.32 0.88 1.88
CA GLY A 90 3.22 0.32 2.66
C GLY A 90 3.58 -1.04 3.25
N TRP A 91 4.18 -1.93 2.44
CA TRP A 91 4.66 -3.22 2.92
C TRP A 91 5.76 -3.10 3.99
N VAL A 92 6.74 -2.19 3.83
CA VAL A 92 7.78 -1.97 4.84
C VAL A 92 7.15 -1.60 6.19
N MET A 93 6.16 -0.70 6.19
CA MET A 93 5.44 -0.36 7.42
C MET A 93 4.57 -1.50 7.95
N MET A 94 4.06 -2.37 7.08
CA MET A 94 3.38 -3.60 7.51
C MET A 94 4.33 -4.58 8.20
N ALA A 95 5.60 -4.68 7.75
CA ALA A 95 6.61 -5.48 8.43
C ALA A 95 6.97 -4.90 9.81
N VAL A 96 7.05 -3.56 9.92
CA VAL A 96 7.20 -2.88 11.22
C VAL A 96 5.99 -3.14 12.12
N HIS A 97 4.77 -3.12 11.57
CA HIS A 97 3.56 -3.48 12.30
C HIS A 97 3.62 -4.92 12.82
N LEU A 98 4.06 -5.88 11.99
CA LEU A 98 4.24 -7.27 12.41
C LEU A 98 5.26 -7.39 13.54
N TRP A 99 6.37 -6.66 13.49
CA TRP A 99 7.37 -6.66 14.56
C TRP A 99 6.78 -6.22 15.90
N TRP A 100 6.07 -5.09 15.94
CA TRP A 100 5.49 -4.59 17.20
C TRP A 100 4.27 -5.40 17.62
N GLY A 101 3.36 -5.67 16.69
CA GLY A 101 2.13 -6.42 16.93
C GLY A 101 2.41 -7.86 17.34
N LEU A 102 3.07 -8.64 16.50
CA LEU A 102 3.35 -10.04 16.80
C LEU A 102 4.56 -10.21 17.73
N GLY A 103 5.66 -9.51 17.47
CA GLY A 103 6.90 -9.67 18.23
C GLY A 103 6.83 -9.07 19.64
N ALA A 104 6.54 -7.78 19.77
CA ALA A 104 6.55 -7.12 21.08
C ALA A 104 5.32 -7.46 21.93
N LEU A 105 4.10 -7.28 21.39
CA LEU A 105 2.86 -7.45 22.17
C LEU A 105 2.49 -8.92 22.39
N HIS A 106 2.87 -9.79 21.46
CA HIS A 106 2.47 -11.20 21.43
C HIS A 106 3.66 -12.17 21.52
N GLN A 107 4.89 -11.68 21.70
CA GLN A 107 6.10 -12.51 21.91
C GLN A 107 6.30 -13.58 20.82
N TRP A 108 5.95 -13.24 19.58
CA TRP A 108 5.96 -14.15 18.42
C TRP A 108 4.99 -15.33 18.49
N ASP A 109 4.07 -15.34 19.47
CA ASP A 109 3.01 -16.35 19.56
C ASP A 109 1.79 -15.94 18.72
N ALA A 110 1.71 -16.46 17.49
CA ALA A 110 0.56 -16.24 16.63
C ALA A 110 -0.75 -16.73 17.25
N ALA A 111 -0.74 -17.81 18.05
CA ALA A 111 -1.96 -18.35 18.64
C ALA A 111 -2.63 -17.34 19.57
N SER A 112 -1.84 -16.58 20.35
CA SER A 112 -2.36 -15.50 21.18
C SER A 112 -3.03 -14.37 20.37
N VAL A 113 -2.59 -14.08 19.14
CA VAL A 113 -3.26 -13.12 18.24
C VAL A 113 -4.64 -13.65 17.85
N PHE A 114 -4.72 -14.91 17.43
CA PHE A 114 -5.98 -15.56 17.07
C PHE A 114 -6.96 -15.64 18.25
N GLN A 115 -6.47 -15.90 19.47
CA GLN A 115 -7.30 -15.93 20.68
C GLN A 115 -7.87 -14.55 21.01
N ARG A 116 -7.10 -13.46 20.79
CA ARG A 116 -7.55 -12.10 21.10
C ARG A 116 -8.42 -11.47 20.02
N GLN A 117 -8.08 -11.65 18.75
CA GLN A 117 -8.75 -10.96 17.63
C GLN A 117 -9.77 -11.85 16.90
N GLY A 118 -9.73 -13.16 17.13
CA GLY A 118 -10.53 -14.13 16.40
C GLY A 118 -9.98 -14.40 14.99
N PHE A 119 -10.44 -15.52 14.41
CA PHE A 119 -9.95 -16.00 13.12
C PHE A 119 -10.22 -15.03 11.96
N LEU A 120 -11.39 -14.37 11.95
CA LEU A 120 -11.82 -13.50 10.87
C LEU A 120 -10.93 -12.25 10.70
N VAL A 121 -10.30 -11.78 11.78
CA VAL A 121 -9.41 -10.61 11.76
C VAL A 121 -7.95 -11.04 11.62
N ALA A 122 -7.53 -12.04 12.41
CA ALA A 122 -6.14 -12.47 12.42
C ALA A 122 -5.73 -13.17 11.12
N ALA A 123 -6.56 -14.07 10.56
CA ALA A 123 -6.17 -14.86 9.38
C ALA A 123 -5.82 -14.00 8.15
N PRO A 124 -6.63 -12.98 7.77
CA PRO A 124 -6.26 -12.08 6.67
C PRO A 124 -4.94 -11.36 6.91
N ILE A 125 -4.69 -10.88 8.14
CA ILE A 125 -3.45 -10.18 8.49
C ILE A 125 -2.24 -11.10 8.28
N PHE A 126 -2.29 -12.33 8.77
CA PHE A 126 -1.20 -13.29 8.55
C PHE A 126 -1.05 -13.67 7.06
N LEU A 127 -2.16 -13.83 6.34
CA LEU A 127 -2.13 -14.16 4.92
C LEU A 127 -1.46 -13.05 4.09
N ILE A 128 -1.73 -11.78 4.37
CA ILE A 128 -1.08 -10.68 3.65
C ILE A 128 0.44 -10.61 3.91
N GLN A 129 0.93 -11.14 5.04
CA GLN A 129 2.37 -11.24 5.30
C GLN A 129 3.08 -12.23 4.37
N ALA A 130 2.35 -13.08 3.64
CA ALA A 130 2.91 -13.91 2.58
C ALA A 130 2.64 -13.31 1.20
N ILE A 131 1.40 -12.91 0.93
CA ILE A 131 0.97 -12.46 -0.40
C ILE A 131 1.66 -11.14 -0.79
N TRP A 132 1.66 -10.16 0.10
CA TRP A 132 2.16 -8.82 -0.20
C TRP A 132 3.68 -8.77 -0.42
N PRO A 133 4.56 -9.35 0.44
CA PRO A 133 6.00 -9.36 0.17
C PRO A 133 6.34 -10.07 -1.13
N LEU A 134 5.64 -11.15 -1.47
CA LEU A 134 5.86 -11.84 -2.75
C LEU A 134 5.50 -10.93 -3.93
N ASP A 135 4.37 -10.21 -3.88
CA ASP A 135 4.03 -9.24 -4.93
C ASP A 135 5.03 -8.07 -5.01
N VAL A 136 5.52 -7.57 -3.87
CA VAL A 136 6.61 -6.57 -3.83
C VAL A 136 7.87 -7.12 -4.48
N ALA A 137 8.31 -8.33 -4.14
CA ALA A 137 9.48 -8.96 -4.74
C ALA A 137 9.31 -9.11 -6.26
N LEU A 138 8.15 -9.56 -6.72
CA LEU A 138 7.85 -9.69 -8.15
C LEU A 138 7.82 -8.32 -8.85
N ALA A 139 7.35 -7.26 -8.19
CA ALA A 139 7.36 -5.89 -8.72
C ALA A 139 8.77 -5.31 -8.93
N TRP A 140 9.77 -5.82 -8.21
CA TRP A 140 11.17 -5.39 -8.35
C TRP A 140 12.01 -6.31 -9.24
N THR A 141 11.64 -7.59 -9.37
CA THR A 141 12.45 -8.60 -10.08
C THR A 141 11.95 -8.91 -11.49
N ARG A 142 10.63 -8.86 -11.73
CA ARG A 142 10.07 -9.15 -13.06
C ARG A 142 10.29 -7.99 -14.02
N ARG A 143 10.53 -8.28 -15.30
CA ARG A 143 10.66 -7.24 -16.35
C ARG A 143 9.32 -6.65 -16.78
N ASP A 144 8.26 -7.46 -16.75
CA ASP A 144 6.91 -7.10 -17.17
C ASP A 144 6.05 -6.53 -16.03
N TRP A 145 6.65 -6.22 -14.88
CA TRP A 145 5.92 -5.90 -13.66
C TRP A 145 4.89 -4.77 -13.83
N ALA A 146 5.25 -3.74 -14.59
CA ALA A 146 4.43 -2.55 -14.79
C ALA A 146 3.23 -2.83 -15.70
N ARG A 147 3.34 -3.81 -16.61
CA ARG A 147 2.31 -4.24 -17.56
C ARG A 147 2.08 -5.74 -17.39
N ALA A 148 1.71 -6.15 -16.18
CA ALA A 148 1.53 -7.55 -15.87
C ALA A 148 0.58 -8.25 -16.85
N ALA A 149 1.01 -9.41 -17.34
CA ALA A 149 0.24 -10.27 -18.23
C ALA A 149 0.18 -11.70 -17.66
N GLY A 150 -0.71 -12.53 -18.23
CA GLY A 150 -0.86 -13.93 -17.84
C GLY A 150 -1.15 -14.12 -16.33
N GLY A 151 -0.52 -15.12 -15.72
CA GLY A 151 -0.71 -15.45 -14.31
C GLY A 151 -0.34 -14.32 -13.34
N TYR A 152 0.69 -13.52 -13.66
CA TYR A 152 1.13 -12.44 -12.76
C TYR A 152 0.09 -11.31 -12.66
N ARG A 153 -0.69 -11.06 -13.72
CA ARG A 153 -1.81 -10.11 -13.65
C ARG A 153 -2.85 -10.52 -12.61
N TRP A 154 -3.17 -11.81 -12.53
CA TRP A 154 -4.11 -12.34 -11.56
C TRP A 154 -3.52 -12.33 -10.15
N TRP A 155 -2.23 -12.62 -10.03
CA TRP A 155 -1.51 -12.46 -8.76
C TRP A 155 -1.57 -11.02 -8.23
N GLN A 156 -1.25 -10.02 -9.07
CA GLN A 156 -1.37 -8.60 -8.67
C GLN A 156 -2.79 -8.21 -8.27
N ALA A 157 -3.81 -8.74 -8.97
CA ALA A 157 -5.20 -8.52 -8.62
C ALA A 157 -5.55 -9.12 -7.26
N LEU A 158 -5.11 -10.35 -7.00
CA LEU A 158 -5.28 -11.03 -5.73
C LEU A 158 -4.58 -10.26 -4.60
N ALA A 159 -3.33 -9.86 -4.80
CA ALA A 159 -2.56 -9.11 -3.81
C ALA A 159 -3.21 -7.76 -3.50
N GLY A 160 -3.59 -6.99 -4.53
CA GLY A 160 -4.29 -5.72 -4.38
C GLY A 160 -5.62 -5.88 -3.63
N LEU A 161 -6.41 -6.90 -3.97
CA LEU A 161 -7.67 -7.18 -3.30
C LEU A 161 -7.47 -7.63 -1.85
N ALA A 162 -6.53 -8.53 -1.58
CA ALA A 162 -6.27 -9.05 -0.25
C ALA A 162 -5.81 -7.94 0.70
N VAL A 163 -4.92 -7.05 0.24
CA VAL A 163 -4.45 -5.89 1.03
C VAL A 163 -5.60 -4.91 1.28
N PHE A 164 -6.38 -4.56 0.26
CA PHE A 164 -7.55 -3.68 0.43
C PHE A 164 -8.55 -4.25 1.43
N LEU A 165 -8.94 -5.52 1.28
CA LEU A 165 -9.91 -6.16 2.17
C LEU A 165 -9.37 -6.27 3.59
N THR A 166 -8.09 -6.60 3.77
CA THR A 166 -7.49 -6.71 5.11
C THR A 166 -7.52 -5.37 5.82
N PHE A 167 -7.10 -4.28 5.17
CA PHE A 167 -7.20 -2.96 5.77
C PHE A 167 -8.64 -2.53 5.99
N PHE A 168 -9.55 -2.76 5.04
CA PHE A 168 -10.95 -2.40 5.20
C PHE A 168 -11.58 -3.11 6.40
N VAL A 169 -11.39 -4.42 6.53
CA VAL A 169 -11.91 -5.18 7.68
C VAL A 169 -11.29 -4.68 8.97
N SER A 170 -9.96 -4.53 9.04
CA SER A 170 -9.30 -4.10 10.28
C SER A 170 -9.66 -2.66 10.70
N LEU A 171 -9.75 -1.74 9.75
CA LEU A 171 -9.97 -0.31 10.03
C LEU A 171 -11.45 0.06 10.18
N VAL A 172 -12.33 -0.53 9.38
CA VAL A 172 -13.76 -0.17 9.33
C VAL A 172 -14.62 -1.14 10.11
N VAL A 173 -14.39 -2.45 9.99
CA VAL A 173 -15.25 -3.48 10.59
C VAL A 173 -14.85 -3.77 12.03
N PHE A 174 -13.57 -4.05 12.28
CA PHE A 174 -13.07 -4.34 13.62
C PHE A 174 -13.04 -3.06 14.48
N ARG A 175 -12.67 -1.92 13.88
CA ARG A 175 -12.79 -0.57 14.44
C ARG A 175 -12.38 -0.50 15.92
N ASN A 176 -11.07 -0.47 16.14
CA ASN A 176 -10.54 -0.27 17.49
C ASN A 176 -10.81 1.14 18.04
N ASP A 177 -10.87 2.15 17.17
CA ASP A 177 -11.03 3.56 17.52
C ASP A 177 -11.61 4.38 16.34
N LEU A 178 -11.80 5.69 16.56
CA LEU A 178 -12.36 6.60 15.55
C LEU A 178 -11.35 6.87 14.43
N GLU A 179 -10.08 7.01 14.76
CA GLU A 179 -8.99 7.28 13.83
C GLU A 179 -8.87 6.17 12.78
N SER A 180 -8.95 4.92 13.21
CA SER A 180 -8.96 3.74 12.34
C SER A 180 -10.15 3.78 11.39
N LEU A 181 -11.35 4.11 11.89
CA LEU A 181 -12.54 4.23 11.04
C LEU A 181 -12.35 5.31 9.97
N VAL A 182 -11.87 6.50 10.35
CA VAL A 182 -11.62 7.59 9.39
C VAL A 182 -10.63 7.16 8.32
N LEU A 183 -9.51 6.55 8.71
CA LEU A 183 -8.50 6.07 7.77
C LEU A 183 -9.04 5.01 6.82
N GLY A 184 -9.82 4.05 7.34
CA GLY A 184 -10.46 3.02 6.53
C GLY A 184 -11.45 3.60 5.52
N LEU A 185 -12.27 4.57 5.93
CA LEU A 185 -13.20 5.27 5.05
C LEU A 185 -12.49 6.11 3.99
N VAL A 186 -11.40 6.81 4.35
CA VAL A 186 -10.58 7.57 3.40
C VAL A 186 -9.97 6.64 2.34
N GLN A 187 -9.41 5.50 2.75
CA GLN A 187 -8.88 4.51 1.81
C GLN A 187 -9.97 3.95 0.89
N ALA A 188 -11.13 3.58 1.44
CA ALA A 188 -12.27 3.09 0.66
C ALA A 188 -12.75 4.14 -0.35
N ALA A 189 -12.92 5.39 0.08
CA ALA A 189 -13.32 6.50 -0.79
C ALA A 189 -12.30 6.73 -1.93
N ALA A 190 -11.00 6.69 -1.63
CA ALA A 190 -9.95 6.85 -2.65
C ALA A 190 -9.99 5.73 -3.71
N VAL A 191 -10.17 4.48 -3.27
CA VAL A 191 -10.30 3.32 -4.16
C VAL A 191 -11.58 3.41 -5.01
N LEU A 192 -12.71 3.77 -4.42
CA LEU A 192 -13.99 3.94 -5.13
C LEU A 192 -13.90 5.08 -6.15
N LEU A 193 -13.32 6.21 -5.78
CA LEU A 193 -13.10 7.34 -6.68
C LEU A 193 -12.20 6.95 -7.85
N ALA A 194 -11.12 6.20 -7.60
CA ALA A 194 -10.27 5.67 -8.67
C ALA A 194 -11.03 4.74 -9.62
N GLY A 195 -11.94 3.92 -9.08
CA GLY A 195 -12.84 3.08 -9.88
C GLY A 195 -13.82 3.89 -10.73
N LEU A 196 -14.42 4.94 -10.16
CA LEU A 196 -15.31 5.86 -10.87
C LEU A 196 -14.59 6.60 -12.00
N LEU A 197 -13.42 7.18 -11.71
CA LEU A 197 -12.60 7.86 -12.73
C LEU A 197 -12.23 6.91 -13.87
N ARG A 198 -11.89 5.66 -13.55
CA ARG A 198 -11.63 4.64 -14.57
C ARG A 198 -12.85 4.34 -15.44
N LYS A 199 -14.06 4.36 -14.87
CA LYS A 199 -15.30 4.17 -15.62
C LYS A 199 -15.52 5.33 -16.58
N LEU A 200 -15.38 6.58 -16.12
CA LEU A 200 -15.51 7.78 -16.94
C LEU A 200 -14.47 7.82 -18.07
N ASP A 201 -13.21 7.45 -17.78
CA ASP A 201 -12.13 7.32 -18.77
C ASP A 201 -12.44 6.28 -19.87
N ARG A 202 -13.41 5.36 -19.67
CA ARG A 202 -13.87 4.41 -20.70
C ARG A 202 -14.98 4.98 -21.56
N GLU A 203 -15.91 5.71 -20.95
CA GLU A 203 -17.06 6.28 -21.65
C GLU A 203 -16.64 7.41 -22.59
N GLY A 204 -15.65 8.24 -22.19
CA GLY A 204 -15.13 9.31 -23.07
C GLY A 204 -14.20 8.84 -24.20
N ALA A 205 -13.85 7.55 -24.25
CA ALA A 205 -12.99 6.97 -25.28
C ALA A 205 -13.76 6.12 -26.31
N ALA A 206 -15.08 5.95 -26.12
CA ALA A 206 -16.00 5.26 -27.01
C ALA A 206 -16.75 6.26 -27.89
#